data_AF-A0A5K1EQE5-F1
#
_entry.id   AF-A0A5K1EQE5-F1
#
_cell.length_a   1.000
_cell.length_b   1.000
_cell.length_c   1.000
_cell.angle_alpha   90.00
_cell.angle_beta   90.00
_cell.angle_gamma   90.00
#
_symmetry.space_group_name_H-M   'P 1'
#
loop_
_entity.id
_entity.type
_entity.pdbx_description
1 polymer ?
#
loop_
_entity_poly.entity_id
_entity_poly.type
_entity_poly.pdbx_seq_one_letter_code
_entity_poly.pdbx_strand_id
1 'polypeptide(L)' 'NKYILEEDEPIEKKGIYVAWDEDNYIIMSWIMNSVESQIAPAIAYYTKAKDMWSFLKKTYSHATN' A
#
# COMPACT_ATOMS: atom_id res chain seq x y z
N ASN A 1 -16.74 1.31 13.80
CA ASN A 1 -16.27 0.88 12.46
C ASN A 1 -14.76 0.93 12.36
N LYS A 2 -14.10 -0.08 12.91
CA LYS A 2 -12.65 -0.31 12.81
C LYS A 2 -12.45 -1.12 11.52
N TYR A 3 -12.37 -0.45 10.37
CA TYR A 3 -12.20 -1.13 9.08
C TYR A 3 -10.79 -1.74 9.02
N ILE A 4 -10.72 -3.05 9.26
CA ILE A 4 -10.03 -4.05 8.44
C ILE A 4 -8.83 -3.50 7.64
N LEU A 5 -7.72 -3.20 8.31
CA LEU A 5 -6.41 -2.97 7.66
C LEU A 5 -5.33 -3.90 8.23
N GLU A 6 -5.74 -4.84 9.09
CA GLU A 6 -4.88 -5.81 9.77
C GLU A 6 -5.19 -7.25 9.33
N GLU A 7 -5.73 -7.46 8.12
CA GLU A 7 -5.65 -8.82 7.56
C GLU A 7 -4.21 -9.06 7.10
N ASP A 8 -3.55 -9.98 7.80
CA ASP A 8 -2.29 -10.55 7.36
C ASP A 8 -2.46 -11.23 6.00
N GLU A 9 -1.41 -11.14 5.18
CA GLU A 9 -1.35 -11.65 3.81
C GLU A 9 -1.93 -13.07 3.72
N PRO A 10 -2.89 -13.34 2.80
CA PRO A 10 -3.47 -14.66 2.69
C PRO A 10 -2.38 -15.66 2.29
N ILE A 11 -2.04 -16.58 3.20
CA ILE A 11 -1.11 -17.68 2.99
C ILE A 11 -1.65 -18.54 1.85
N GLU A 12 -1.16 -18.33 0.62
CA GLU A 12 -1.39 -19.08 -0.63
C GLU A 12 -2.49 -20.16 -0.60
N LYS A 13 -3.72 -19.79 -0.24
CA LYS A 13 -4.88 -20.68 -0.35
C LYS A 13 -5.59 -20.32 -1.63
N LYS A 14 -5.19 -21.05 -2.69
CA LYS A 14 -5.76 -21.12 -4.05
C LYS A 14 -7.15 -20.50 -4.17
N GLY A 15 -7.23 -19.38 -4.87
CA GLY A 15 -8.47 -18.74 -5.33
C GLY A 15 -8.43 -17.21 -5.21
N ILE A 16 -8.02 -16.69 -4.06
CA ILE A 16 -8.11 -15.25 -3.74
C ILE A 16 -6.83 -14.46 -3.98
N TYR A 17 -5.68 -15.14 -4.12
CA TYR A 17 -4.38 -14.47 -4.28
C TYR A 17 -4.31 -13.62 -5.56
N VAL A 18 -4.86 -14.11 -6.67
CA VAL A 18 -4.86 -13.36 -7.94
C VAL A 18 -5.65 -12.05 -7.81
N ALA A 19 -6.85 -12.11 -7.24
CA ALA A 19 -7.66 -10.91 -7.00
C ALA A 19 -6.97 -9.94 -6.03
N TRP A 20 -6.33 -10.46 -4.98
CA TRP A 20 -5.57 -9.65 -4.03
C TRP A 20 -4.36 -8.96 -4.68
N ASP A 21 -3.63 -9.66 -5.56
CA ASP A 21 -2.48 -9.12 -6.27
C ASP A 21 -2.90 -8.03 -7.28
N GLU A 22 -4.00 -8.25 -7.99
CA GLU A 22 -4.63 -7.23 -8.85
C GLU A 22 -5.03 -5.98 -8.05
N ASP A 23 -5.73 -6.16 -6.93
CA ASP A 23 -6.12 -5.06 -6.03
C ASP A 23 -4.88 -4.33 -5.49
N ASN A 24 -3.82 -5.06 -5.13
CA ASN A 24 -2.55 -4.50 -4.69
C ASN A 24 -1.96 -3.58 -5.76
N TYR A 25 -1.89 -4.01 -7.03
CA TYR A 25 -1.39 -3.16 -8.13
C TYR A 25 -2.27 -1.95 -8.43
N ILE A 26 -3.59 -2.07 -8.31
CA ILE A 26 -4.53 -0.95 -8.46
C ILE A 26 -4.21 0.12 -7.41
N ILE A 27 -4.08 -0.28 -6.14
CA ILE A 27 -3.78 0.65 -5.05
C ILE A 27 -2.37 1.24 -5.20
N MET A 28 -1.37 0.44 -5.56
CA MET A 28 -0.02 0.95 -5.84
C MET A 28 -0.04 2.03 -6.92
N SER A 29 -0.78 1.80 -8.02
CA SER A 29 -0.93 2.77 -9.11
C SER A 29 -1.63 4.04 -8.63
N TRP A 30 -2.69 3.92 -7.82
CA TRP A 30 -3.35 5.07 -7.23
C TRP A 30 -2.42 5.88 -6.33
N ILE A 31 -1.64 5.22 -5.47
CA ILE A 31 -0.66 5.89 -4.59
C ILE A 31 0.42 6.60 -5.43
N MET A 32 1.04 5.91 -6.40
CA MET A 32 2.08 6.49 -7.27
C MET A 32 1.59 7.74 -8.00
N ASN A 33 0.34 7.75 -8.45
CA ASN A 33 -0.26 8.88 -9.15
C ASN A 33 -0.76 9.99 -8.23
N SER A 34 -0.93 9.71 -6.93
CA SER A 34 -1.45 10.68 -5.96
C SER A 34 -0.35 11.43 -5.20
N VAL A 35 0.89 10.94 -5.23
CA VAL A 35 2.04 11.62 -4.61
C VAL A 35 2.65 12.64 -5.55
N GLU A 36 3.30 13.66 -4.97
CA GLU A 36 4.11 14.59 -5.76
C GLU A 36 5.26 13.87 -6.46
N SER A 37 5.65 14.34 -7.64
CA SER A 37 6.69 13.71 -8.47
C SER A 37 8.04 13.55 -7.76
N GLN A 38 8.36 14.44 -6.82
CA GLN A 38 9.57 14.36 -5.98
C GLN A 38 9.53 13.22 -4.95
N ILE A 39 8.34 12.75 -4.56
CA ILE A 39 8.13 11.68 -3.57
C ILE A 39 8.09 10.30 -4.26
N ALA A 40 7.61 10.23 -5.51
CA ALA A 40 7.45 8.98 -6.25
C ALA A 40 8.70 8.07 -6.28
N PRO A 41 9.95 8.58 -6.45
CA PRO A 41 11.15 7.74 -6.39
C PRO A 41 11.35 7.02 -5.05
N ALA A 42 10.88 7.62 -3.94
CA ALA A 42 11.05 7.06 -2.60
C ALA A 42 10.14 5.85 -2.32
N ILE A 43 9.13 5.61 -3.15
CA ILE A 43 8.18 4.50 -3.00
C ILE A 43 8.16 3.53 -4.19
N ALA A 44 8.89 3.83 -5.27
CA ALA A 44 8.87 3.06 -6.52
C ALA A 44 9.43 1.63 -6.41
N TYR A 45 10.22 1.33 -5.37
CA TYR A 45 10.83 0.01 -5.15
C TYR A 45 9.96 -0.94 -4.31
N TYR A 46 8.85 -0.47 -3.74
CA TYR A 46 7.93 -1.32 -3.00
C TYR A 46 7.06 -2.11 -3.98
N THR A 47 6.83 -3.38 -3.66
CA THR A 47 5.95 -4.28 -4.41
C THR A 47 4.58 -4.47 -3.75
N LYS A 48 4.36 -3.82 -2.59
CA LYS A 48 3.12 -3.90 -1.82
C LYS A 48 2.61 -2.51 -1.52
N ALA A 49 1.34 -2.26 -1.84
CA ALA A 49 0.63 -1.02 -1.54
C ALA A 49 0.66 -0.69 -0.04
N LYS A 50 0.53 -1.70 0.82
CA LYS A 50 0.61 -1.55 2.28
C LYS A 50 1.94 -0.95 2.72
N ASP A 51 3.04 -1.35 2.11
CA ASP A 51 4.38 -0.88 2.46
C ASP A 51 4.60 0.55 1.98
N MET A 52 4.17 0.87 0.75
CA MET A 52 4.16 2.25 0.24
C MET A 52 3.39 3.19 1.17
N TRP A 53 2.15 2.83 1.52
CA TRP A 53 1.31 3.63 2.40
C TRP A 53 1.92 3.77 3.80
N SER A 54 2.47 2.70 4.36
CA SER A 54 3.11 2.71 5.68
C SER A 54 4.34 3.62 5.71
N PHE A 55 5.16 3.59 4.66
CA PHE A 55 6.31 4.49 4.51
C PHE A 55 5.86 5.96 4.43
N LEU A 56 4.88 6.27 3.58
CA LEU A 56 4.36 7.63 3.41
C LEU A 56 3.78 8.16 4.73
N LYS A 57 2.98 7.34 5.42
CA LYS A 57 2.43 7.68 6.74
C LYS A 57 3.55 7.96 7.74
N LYS A 58 4.55 7.08 7.87
CA LYS A 58 5.66 7.28 8.80
C LYS A 58 6.47 8.54 8.52
N THR A 59 6.69 8.86 7.24
CA THR A 59 7.57 9.95 6.82
C THR A 59 6.89 11.31 6.82
N TYR A 60 5.60 11.36 6.47
CA TYR A 60 4.89 12.61 6.19
C TYR A 60 3.64 12.84 7.04
N SER A 61 3.15 11.82 7.78
CA SER A 61 2.04 12.08 8.70
C SER A 61 2.54 12.95 9.85
N HIS A 62 2.04 14.17 9.91
CA HIS A 62 2.19 15.07 11.05
C HIS A 62 1.21 14.69 12.16
N ALA A 63 0.85 13.41 12.27
CA ALA A 63 0.07 12.91 13.38
C ALA A 63 0.95 12.97 14.63
N THR A 64 1.02 14.15 15.23
CA THR A 64 1.53 14.37 16.58
C THR A 64 0.81 13.39 17.49
N ASN A 65 1.60 12.49 18.07
CA ASN A 65 1.17 11.64 19.18
C ASN A 65 0.86 12.52 20.40
#